data_AF-T1KZE2-F1
#
_entry.id   AF-T1KZE2-F1
#
_cell.length_a   1.000
_cell.length_b   1.000
_cell.length_c   1.000
_cell.angle_alpha   90.00
_cell.angle_beta   90.00
_cell.angle_gamma   90.00
#
_symmetry.space_group_name_H-M   'P 1'
#
loop_
_entity.id
_entity.type
_entity.pdbx_description
1 polymer ?
#
loop_
_entity_poly.entity_id
_entity_poly.type
_entity_poly.pdbx_seq_one_letter_code
_entity_poly.pdbx_strand_id
1 'polypeptide(L)'
;MSESEAMQAIIRGHKSVLTALAHRRKNLQIILAMWSTKDARSALEQAINMEDQSVIVDILNVITLKPVSWTLDICQILIQPIYDLLQSRYESYMTVGCSALKLILKNFGSTIKSNITAPPGIGVDISREERYHKCMGVYNHLLNVRAFILKRQTLQGKLGRTFRELSILFQNLE
;
A
#
# COMPACT_ATOMS: atom_id res chain seq x y z
N MET A 1 -2.59 -44.57 -3.29
CA MET A 1 -1.49 -43.79 -2.70
C MET A 1 -0.98 -44.55 -1.50
N SER A 2 0.27 -44.96 -1.51
CA SER A 2 0.92 -45.62 -0.36
C SER A 2 1.30 -44.58 0.71
N GLU A 3 1.56 -45.02 1.94
CA GLU A 3 2.02 -44.14 3.02
C GLU A 3 3.34 -43.44 2.66
N SER A 4 4.25 -44.14 1.99
CA SER A 4 5.52 -43.58 1.50
C SER A 4 5.28 -42.47 0.47
N GLU A 5 4.37 -42.67 -0.48
CA GLU A 5 3.99 -41.65 -1.46
C GLU A 5 3.34 -40.43 -0.79
N ALA A 6 2.48 -40.64 0.19
CA ALA A 6 1.87 -39.57 0.98
C ALA A 6 2.93 -38.76 1.75
N MET A 7 3.86 -39.44 2.41
CA MET A 7 4.95 -38.82 3.15
C MET A 7 5.88 -38.01 2.24
N GLN A 8 6.24 -38.56 1.08
CA GLN A 8 7.05 -37.84 0.09
C GLN A 8 6.33 -36.62 -0.47
N ALA A 9 5.01 -36.69 -0.68
CA ALA A 9 4.21 -35.55 -1.13
C ALA A 9 4.25 -34.40 -0.10
N ILE A 10 4.18 -34.72 1.20
CA ILE A 10 4.27 -33.73 2.28
C ILE A 10 5.66 -33.11 2.37
N ILE A 11 6.72 -33.93 2.34
CA ILE A 11 8.10 -33.47 2.56
C ILE A 11 8.61 -32.63 1.39
N ARG A 12 8.12 -32.87 0.16
CA ARG A 12 8.59 -32.21 -1.07
C ARG A 12 8.65 -30.68 -0.97
N GLY A 13 7.69 -30.05 -0.30
CA GLY A 13 7.63 -28.59 -0.13
C GLY A 13 8.26 -28.07 1.17
N HIS A 14 8.59 -28.94 2.13
CA HIS A 14 8.88 -28.56 3.50
C HIS A 14 10.07 -27.59 3.63
N LYS A 15 11.21 -27.92 3.01
CA LYS A 15 12.41 -27.08 3.06
C LYS A 15 12.17 -25.68 2.46
N SER A 16 11.41 -25.61 1.36
CA SER A 16 11.06 -24.35 0.70
C SER A 16 10.18 -23.48 1.61
N VAL A 17 9.14 -24.08 2.20
CA VAL A 17 8.24 -23.38 3.14
C VAL A 17 9.02 -22.88 4.36
N LEU A 18 9.83 -23.71 4.99
CA LEU A 18 10.66 -23.29 6.13
C LEU A 18 11.60 -22.14 5.78
N THR A 19 12.26 -22.21 4.62
CA THR A 19 13.19 -21.17 4.17
C THR A 19 12.45 -19.85 3.93
N ALA A 20 11.31 -19.90 3.23
CA ALA A 20 10.49 -18.73 2.95
C ALA A 20 9.96 -18.08 4.24
N LEU A 21 9.43 -18.88 5.17
CA LEU A 21 8.92 -18.38 6.45
C LEU A 21 10.03 -17.83 7.35
N ALA A 22 11.19 -18.48 7.38
CA ALA A 22 12.34 -17.99 8.15
C ALA A 22 12.84 -16.64 7.61
N HIS A 23 12.91 -16.49 6.29
CA HIS A 23 13.29 -15.24 5.63
C HIS A 23 12.27 -14.12 5.92
N ARG A 24 10.97 -14.38 5.71
CA ARG A 24 9.90 -13.42 5.98
C ARG A 24 9.88 -12.97 7.44
N ARG A 25 10.02 -13.92 8.38
CA ARG A 25 10.12 -13.62 9.82
C ARG A 25 11.30 -12.70 10.12
N LYS A 26 12.49 -12.99 9.57
CA LYS A 26 13.68 -12.15 9.77
C LYS A 26 13.44 -10.73 9.24
N ASN A 27 12.87 -10.60 8.05
CA ASN A 27 12.57 -9.30 7.46
C ASN A 27 11.58 -8.51 8.34
N LEU A 28 10.47 -9.13 8.76
CA LEU A 28 9.50 -8.50 9.66
C LEU A 28 10.11 -8.11 11.01
N GLN A 29 11.03 -8.91 11.57
CA GLN A 29 11.74 -8.57 12.80
C GLN A 29 12.61 -7.32 12.64
N ILE A 30 13.30 -7.17 11.50
CA ILE A 30 14.08 -5.97 11.18
C ILE A 30 13.15 -4.75 11.09
N ILE A 31 12.03 -4.87 10.37
CA ILE A 31 11.08 -3.76 10.22
C ILE A 31 10.47 -3.37 11.56
N LEU A 32 10.07 -4.35 12.39
CA LEU A 32 9.52 -4.08 13.72
C LEU A 32 10.54 -3.37 14.61
N ALA A 33 11.79 -3.82 14.61
CA ALA A 33 12.86 -3.16 15.37
C ALA A 33 13.07 -1.71 14.91
N MET A 34 13.08 -1.46 13.60
CA MET A 34 13.18 -0.10 13.06
C MET A 34 11.97 0.75 13.40
N TRP A 35 10.77 0.18 13.37
CA TRP A 35 9.54 0.88 13.74
C TRP A 35 9.58 1.37 15.19
N SER A 36 10.16 0.58 16.10
CA SER A 36 10.27 0.93 17.52
C SER A 36 11.43 1.87 17.84
N THR A 37 12.55 1.80 17.11
CA THR A 37 13.79 2.54 17.44
C THR A 37 13.98 3.81 16.61
N LYS A 38 13.33 3.90 15.45
CA LYS A 38 13.33 5.09 14.58
C LYS A 38 11.90 5.64 14.49
N ASP A 39 11.41 5.82 13.27
CA ASP A 39 10.06 6.25 12.96
C ASP A 39 9.40 5.31 11.93
N ALA A 40 8.08 5.41 11.83
CA ALA A 40 7.28 4.58 10.94
C ALA A 40 7.67 4.72 9.46
N ARG A 41 8.01 5.93 9.00
CA ARG A 41 8.37 6.17 7.60
C ARG A 41 9.69 5.47 7.26
N SER A 42 10.71 5.63 8.11
CA SER A 42 11.99 4.94 7.94
C SER A 42 11.85 3.41 7.92
N ALA A 43 10.99 2.86 8.77
CA ALA A 43 10.72 1.42 8.80
C ALA A 43 10.03 0.94 7.51
N LEU A 44 9.08 1.72 6.99
CA LEU A 44 8.41 1.43 5.72
C LEU A 44 9.35 1.55 4.52
N GLU A 45 10.21 2.56 4.46
CA GLU A 45 11.23 2.68 3.41
C GLU A 45 12.17 1.48 3.42
N GLN A 46 12.58 0.99 4.59
CA GLN A 46 13.35 -0.25 4.67
C GLN A 46 12.56 -1.46 4.15
N ALA A 47 11.27 -1.56 4.46
CA ALA A 47 10.43 -2.65 3.97
C ALA A 47 10.29 -2.63 2.45
N ILE A 48 10.20 -1.44 1.85
CA ILE A 48 10.17 -1.25 0.39
C ILE A 48 11.50 -1.69 -0.22
N ASN A 49 12.63 -1.28 0.38
CA ASN A 49 13.97 -1.63 -0.09
C ASN A 49 14.32 -3.13 0.05
N MET A 50 13.53 -3.91 0.80
CA MET A 50 13.69 -5.37 0.85
C MET A 50 13.16 -6.05 -0.43
N GLU A 51 12.37 -5.36 -1.25
CA GLU A 51 11.77 -5.88 -2.48
C GLU A 51 10.95 -7.17 -2.28
N ASP A 52 10.46 -7.40 -1.06
CA ASP A 52 9.63 -8.55 -0.69
C ASP A 52 8.16 -8.11 -0.54
N GLN A 53 7.36 -8.34 -1.59
CA GLN A 53 5.93 -8.00 -1.58
C GLN A 53 5.17 -8.63 -0.43
N SER A 54 5.59 -9.80 0.05
CA SER A 54 4.89 -10.47 1.14
C SER A 54 5.07 -9.77 2.47
N VAL A 55 6.23 -9.13 2.69
CA VAL A 55 6.48 -8.26 3.84
C VAL A 55 5.63 -7.00 3.77
N ILE A 56 5.51 -6.38 2.58
CA ILE A 56 4.62 -5.22 2.39
C ILE A 56 3.16 -5.58 2.68
N VAL A 57 2.69 -6.73 2.19
CA VAL A 57 1.34 -7.23 2.46
C VAL A 57 1.10 -7.41 3.96
N ASP A 58 2.02 -8.04 4.67
CA ASP A 58 1.91 -8.27 6.12
C ASP A 58 1.86 -6.95 6.90
N ILE A 59 2.70 -5.98 6.54
CA ILE A 59 2.71 -4.65 7.17
C ILE A 59 1.41 -3.89 6.87
N LEU A 60 0.98 -3.83 5.61
CA LEU A 60 -0.24 -3.12 5.21
C LEU A 60 -1.49 -3.69 5.88
N ASN A 61 -1.57 -5.01 6.06
CA ASN A 61 -2.67 -5.65 6.79
C ASN A 61 -2.77 -5.17 8.25
N VAL A 62 -1.64 -4.80 8.87
CA VAL A 62 -1.62 -4.29 10.24
C VAL A 62 -1.89 -2.80 10.28
N ILE A 63 -1.16 -1.99 9.50
CA ILE A 63 -1.24 -0.53 9.61
C ILE A 63 -2.56 0.03 9.06
N THR A 64 -3.23 -0.68 8.14
CA THR A 64 -4.56 -0.29 7.64
C THR A 64 -5.63 -0.36 8.74
N LEU A 65 -5.41 -1.16 9.80
CA LEU A 65 -6.29 -1.22 10.97
C LEU A 65 -6.13 -0.02 11.92
N LYS A 66 -5.08 0.81 11.72
CA LYS A 66 -4.78 1.98 12.55
C LYS A 66 -4.65 3.23 11.67
N PRO A 67 -5.77 3.86 11.27
CA PRO A 67 -5.76 5.07 10.43
C PRO A 67 -4.90 6.21 10.98
N VAL A 68 -4.80 6.34 12.30
CA VAL A 68 -3.98 7.35 12.99
C VAL A 68 -2.48 7.23 12.71
N SER A 69 -2.00 6.06 12.27
CA SER A 69 -0.60 5.83 11.93
C SER A 69 -0.22 6.34 10.53
N TRP A 70 -1.19 6.81 9.73
CA TRP A 70 -0.95 7.29 8.37
C TRP A 70 -0.73 8.80 8.36
N THR A 71 0.20 9.25 7.53
CA THR A 71 0.50 10.66 7.26
C THR A 71 0.67 10.88 5.75
N LEU A 72 0.69 12.13 5.28
CA LEU A 72 0.98 12.42 3.88
C LEU A 72 2.37 11.91 3.45
N ASP A 73 3.36 11.98 4.32
CA ASP A 73 4.71 11.46 4.04
C ASP A 73 4.72 9.93 3.89
N ILE A 74 3.89 9.21 4.68
CA ILE A 74 3.69 7.76 4.53
C ILE A 74 2.94 7.45 3.24
N CYS A 75 1.88 8.21 2.92
CA CYS A 75 1.16 8.05 1.66
C CYS A 75 2.09 8.19 0.46
N GLN A 76 2.99 9.17 0.48
CA GLN A 76 3.93 9.44 -0.62
C GLN A 76 4.80 8.22 -0.94
N ILE A 77 5.31 7.51 0.07
CA ILE A 77 6.16 6.33 -0.15
C ILE A 77 5.36 5.05 -0.42
N LEU A 78 4.12 4.94 0.08
CA LEU A 78 3.34 3.70 -0.02
C LEU A 78 2.47 3.60 -1.27
N ILE A 79 2.15 4.70 -1.96
CA ILE A 79 1.31 4.62 -3.16
C ILE A 79 1.92 3.73 -4.24
N GLN A 80 3.24 3.79 -4.46
CA GLN A 80 3.90 2.93 -5.45
C GLN A 80 3.86 1.44 -5.07
N PRO A 81 4.26 1.02 -3.85
CA PRO A 81 4.05 -0.37 -3.40
C PRO A 81 2.60 -0.84 -3.47
N ILE A 82 1.64 0.03 -3.11
CA ILE A 82 0.21 -0.26 -3.24
C ILE A 82 -0.16 -0.49 -4.71
N TYR A 83 0.35 0.33 -5.62
CA TYR A 83 0.12 0.17 -7.05
C TYR A 83 0.63 -1.17 -7.58
N ASP A 84 1.79 -1.62 -7.10
CA ASP A 84 2.36 -2.92 -7.47
C ASP A 84 1.48 -4.08 -6.96
N LEU A 85 0.91 -3.96 -5.75
CA LEU A 85 -0.03 -4.95 -5.21
C LEU A 85 -1.34 -5.03 -6.02
N LEU A 86 -1.84 -3.90 -6.51
CA LEU A 86 -3.04 -3.86 -7.36
C LEU A 86 -2.84 -4.57 -8.71
N GLN A 87 -1.58 -4.74 -9.13
CA GLN A 87 -1.18 -5.46 -10.34
C GLN A 87 -0.78 -6.92 -10.07
N SER A 88 -0.83 -7.37 -8.81
CA SER A 88 -0.42 -8.71 -8.43
C SER A 88 -1.27 -9.78 -9.11
N ARG A 89 -0.66 -10.94 -9.38
CA ARG A 89 -1.38 -12.15 -9.81
C ARG A 89 -2.24 -12.76 -8.70
N TYR A 90 -2.03 -12.37 -7.44
CA TYR A 90 -2.74 -12.90 -6.29
C TYR A 90 -3.86 -11.95 -5.88
N GLU A 91 -5.11 -12.41 -5.96
CA GLU A 91 -6.28 -11.60 -5.54
C GLU A 91 -6.20 -11.16 -4.07
N SER A 92 -5.59 -11.98 -3.21
CA SER A 92 -5.35 -11.61 -1.81
C SER A 92 -4.46 -10.36 -1.69
N TYR A 93 -3.43 -10.23 -2.52
CA TYR A 93 -2.51 -9.09 -2.52
C TYR A 93 -3.21 -7.84 -3.08
N MET A 94 -3.96 -8.02 -4.17
CA MET A 94 -4.78 -6.95 -4.74
C MET A 94 -5.79 -6.42 -3.71
N THR A 95 -6.38 -7.31 -2.90
CA THR A 95 -7.33 -6.94 -1.83
C THR A 95 -6.65 -6.06 -0.78
N VAL A 96 -5.43 -6.40 -0.34
CA VAL A 96 -4.66 -5.57 0.60
C VAL A 96 -4.34 -4.20 -0.01
N GLY A 97 -3.86 -4.17 -1.25
CA GLY A 97 -3.61 -2.91 -1.98
C GLY A 97 -4.87 -2.04 -2.08
N CYS A 98 -6.01 -2.64 -2.42
CA CYS A 98 -7.31 -1.95 -2.45
C CYS A 98 -7.71 -1.38 -1.09
N SER A 99 -7.54 -2.13 0.00
CA SER A 99 -7.85 -1.67 1.35
C SER A 99 -6.98 -0.49 1.77
N ALA A 100 -5.68 -0.55 1.50
CA ALA A 100 -4.75 0.55 1.77
C ALA A 100 -5.08 1.79 0.93
N LEU A 101 -5.31 1.63 -0.38
CA LEU A 101 -5.68 2.74 -1.27
C LEU A 101 -6.99 3.39 -0.84
N LYS A 102 -7.98 2.59 -0.45
CA LYS A 102 -9.27 3.07 0.06
C LYS A 102 -9.09 3.94 1.30
N LEU A 103 -8.20 3.55 2.22
CA LEU A 103 -7.86 4.33 3.40
C LEU A 103 -7.23 5.68 3.01
N ILE A 104 -6.26 5.68 2.09
CA ILE A 104 -5.62 6.91 1.60
C ILE A 104 -6.67 7.87 1.03
N LEU A 105 -7.51 7.39 0.10
CA LEU A 105 -8.51 8.23 -0.57
C LEU A 105 -9.55 8.78 0.42
N LYS A 106 -10.02 7.97 1.38
CA LYS A 106 -11.02 8.41 2.35
C LYS A 106 -10.48 9.42 3.35
N ASN A 107 -9.24 9.25 3.81
CA ASN A 107 -8.72 10.06 4.92
C ASN A 107 -7.95 11.30 4.43
N PHE A 108 -7.28 11.21 3.28
CA PHE A 108 -6.42 12.27 2.78
C PHE A 108 -6.95 12.92 1.51
N GLY A 109 -7.97 12.35 0.84
CA GLY A 109 -8.44 12.85 -0.45
C GLY A 109 -8.89 14.32 -0.41
N SER A 110 -9.69 14.70 0.59
CA SER A 110 -10.14 16.08 0.78
C SER A 110 -8.98 17.04 1.11
N THR A 111 -8.05 16.61 1.97
CA THR A 111 -6.84 17.37 2.31
C THR A 111 -5.97 17.59 1.07
N ILE A 112 -5.74 16.55 0.27
CA ILE A 112 -4.97 16.65 -0.97
C ILE A 112 -5.64 17.65 -1.91
N LYS A 113 -6.93 17.45 -2.23
CA LYS A 113 -7.69 18.32 -3.12
C LYS A 113 -7.65 19.78 -2.66
N SER A 114 -8.02 20.04 -1.40
CA SER A 114 -8.07 21.41 -0.87
C SER A 114 -6.73 22.13 -0.90
N ASN A 115 -5.61 21.44 -0.69
CA ASN A 115 -4.29 22.06 -0.75
C ASN A 115 -3.84 22.31 -2.19
N ILE A 116 -4.13 21.40 -3.15
CA ILE A 116 -3.72 21.59 -4.55
C ILE A 116 -4.59 22.61 -5.31
N THR A 117 -5.85 22.77 -4.92
CA THR A 117 -6.78 23.75 -5.54
C THR A 117 -6.83 25.09 -4.82
N ALA A 118 -6.07 25.26 -3.72
CA ALA A 118 -6.08 26.51 -2.97
C ALA A 118 -5.54 27.67 -3.83
N PRO A 119 -6.17 28.86 -3.79
CA PRO A 119 -5.70 30.02 -4.56
C PRO A 119 -4.31 30.47 -4.06
N PRO A 120 -3.45 31.07 -4.89
CA PRO A 120 -2.13 31.53 -4.46
C PRO A 120 -2.20 32.37 -3.18
N GLY A 121 -1.28 32.13 -2.25
CA GLY A 121 -1.17 32.94 -1.03
C GLY A 121 -0.63 34.33 -1.33
N ILE A 122 -1.00 35.30 -0.50
CA ILE A 122 -0.35 36.61 -0.48
C ILE A 122 0.77 36.54 0.56
N GLY A 123 2.00 36.80 0.13
CA GLY A 123 3.20 36.71 0.98
C GLY A 123 3.90 35.35 0.95
N VAL A 124 4.97 35.22 1.73
CA VAL A 124 5.80 34.00 1.81
C VAL A 124 5.30 33.15 3.00
N ASP A 125 4.65 32.04 2.70
CA ASP A 125 4.24 31.02 3.69
C ASP A 125 4.86 29.67 3.31
N ILE A 126 6.08 29.45 3.82
CA ILE A 126 6.89 28.25 3.53
C ILE A 126 6.14 26.97 3.93
N SER A 127 5.40 26.99 5.05
CA SER A 127 4.66 25.82 5.52
C SER A 127 3.48 25.47 4.61
N ARG A 128 2.86 26.48 4.00
CA ARG A 128 1.83 26.25 2.97
C ARG A 128 2.44 25.70 1.68
N GLU A 129 3.56 26.24 1.23
CA GLU A 129 4.27 25.75 0.05
C GLU A 129 4.71 24.29 0.23
N GLU A 130 5.25 23.93 1.40
CA GLU A 130 5.63 22.56 1.72
C GLU A 130 4.41 21.61 1.68
N ARG A 131 3.27 22.01 2.27
CA ARG A 131 2.03 21.22 2.23
C ARG A 131 1.54 21.03 0.80
N TYR A 132 1.58 22.08 -0.01
CA TYR A 132 1.22 22.01 -1.42
C TYR A 132 2.11 20.99 -2.15
N HIS A 133 3.43 21.08 -2.00
CA HIS A 133 4.36 20.15 -2.63
C HIS A 133 4.14 18.70 -2.23
N LYS A 134 3.92 18.43 -0.93
CA LYS A 134 3.60 17.08 -0.44
C LYS A 134 2.29 16.57 -1.04
N CYS A 135 1.23 17.37 -1.01
CA CYS A 135 -0.07 16.99 -1.58
C CYS A 135 0.02 16.75 -3.09
N MET A 136 0.76 17.61 -3.81
CA MET A 136 0.98 17.48 -5.24
C MET A 136 1.76 16.21 -5.59
N GLY A 137 2.81 15.89 -4.82
CA GLY A 137 3.54 14.64 -4.96
C GLY A 137 2.64 13.41 -4.80
N VAL A 138 1.80 13.39 -3.75
CA VAL A 138 0.83 12.32 -3.52
C VAL A 138 -0.21 12.25 -4.65
N TYR A 139 -0.74 13.41 -5.09
CA TYR A 139 -1.74 13.50 -6.16
C TYR A 139 -1.22 12.93 -7.49
N ASN A 140 0.00 13.27 -7.89
CA ASN A 140 0.60 12.77 -9.12
C ASN A 140 0.72 11.23 -9.14
N HIS A 141 1.14 10.62 -8.03
CA HIS A 141 1.16 9.16 -7.91
C HIS A 141 -0.25 8.56 -7.98
N LEU A 142 -1.23 9.21 -7.33
CA LEU A 142 -2.63 8.77 -7.36
C LEU A 142 -3.24 8.81 -8.77
N LEU A 143 -2.86 9.75 -9.63
CA LEU A 143 -3.32 9.79 -11.02
C LEU A 143 -2.88 8.56 -11.82
N ASN A 144 -1.66 8.07 -11.61
CA ASN A 144 -1.18 6.84 -12.25
C ASN A 144 -2.00 5.62 -11.80
N VAL A 145 -2.28 5.53 -10.49
CA VAL A 145 -3.13 4.48 -9.94
C VAL A 145 -4.55 4.58 -10.50
N ARG A 146 -5.12 5.79 -10.59
CA ARG A 146 -6.45 6.04 -11.15
C ARG A 146 -6.59 5.48 -12.55
N ALA A 147 -5.61 5.74 -13.43
CA ALA A 147 -5.63 5.24 -14.81
C ALA A 147 -5.74 3.70 -14.88
N PHE A 148 -5.08 3.00 -13.96
CA PHE A 148 -5.20 1.54 -13.84
C PHE A 148 -6.58 1.10 -13.32
N ILE A 149 -7.09 1.76 -12.27
CA ILE A 149 -8.40 1.46 -11.67
C ILE A 149 -9.52 1.61 -12.71
N LEU A 150 -9.51 2.67 -13.51
CA LEU A 150 -10.48 2.91 -14.57
C LEU A 150 -10.53 1.75 -15.59
N LYS A 151 -9.37 1.19 -15.94
CA LYS A 151 -9.27 0.04 -16.87
C LYS A 151 -9.80 -1.28 -16.28
N ARG A 152 -9.97 -1.36 -14.96
CA ARG A 152 -10.37 -2.60 -14.25
C ARG A 152 -11.82 -2.60 -13.77
N GLN A 153 -12.61 -1.58 -14.10
CA GLN A 153 -14.01 -1.47 -13.67
C GLN A 153 -14.94 -2.56 -14.24
N THR A 154 -14.57 -3.20 -15.35
CA THR A 154 -15.36 -4.28 -15.97
C THR A 154 -15.15 -5.63 -15.30
N LEU A 155 -14.17 -5.74 -14.40
CA LEU A 155 -13.88 -6.98 -13.67
C LEU A 155 -15.10 -7.40 -12.84
N GLN A 156 -15.41 -8.70 -12.84
CA GLN A 156 -16.58 -9.25 -12.15
C GLN A 156 -16.22 -9.74 -10.74
N GLY A 157 -17.24 -10.02 -9.92
CA GLY A 157 -17.03 -10.56 -8.57
C GLY A 157 -16.63 -9.52 -7.51
N LYS A 158 -16.08 -10.01 -6.40
CA LYS A 158 -15.80 -9.19 -5.20
C LYS A 158 -14.75 -8.11 -5.49
N LEU A 159 -13.65 -8.48 -6.14
CA LEU A 159 -12.60 -7.54 -6.48
C LEU A 159 -13.08 -6.47 -7.47
N GLY A 160 -13.89 -6.85 -8.44
CA GLY A 160 -14.52 -5.94 -9.40
C GLY A 160 -15.37 -4.86 -8.73
N ARG A 161 -16.19 -5.24 -7.74
CA ARG A 161 -16.94 -4.28 -6.90
C ARG A 161 -16.01 -3.31 -6.16
N THR A 162 -14.90 -3.82 -5.63
CA THR A 162 -13.90 -3.01 -4.93
C THR A 162 -13.24 -1.99 -5.86
N PHE A 163 -12.90 -2.37 -7.10
CA PHE A 163 -12.37 -1.44 -8.10
C PHE A 163 -13.36 -0.34 -8.49
N ARG A 164 -14.66 -0.65 -8.61
CA ARG A 164 -15.70 0.37 -8.85
C ARG A 164 -15.83 1.33 -7.67
N GLU A 165 -15.80 0.83 -6.45
CA GLU A 165 -15.82 1.67 -5.25
C GLU A 165 -14.60 2.62 -5.21
N LEU A 166 -13.40 2.10 -5.49
CA LEU A 166 -12.20 2.91 -5.60
C LEU A 166 -12.33 3.99 -6.69
N SER A 167 -12.89 3.63 -7.85
CA SER A 167 -13.13 4.60 -8.92
C SER A 167 -14.05 5.75 -8.50
N ILE A 168 -15.07 5.48 -7.69
CA ILE A 168 -15.95 6.51 -7.14
C ILE A 168 -15.17 7.39 -6.16
N LEU A 169 -14.36 6.78 -5.27
CA LEU A 169 -13.53 7.54 -4.32
C LEU A 169 -12.52 8.45 -5.03
N PHE A 170 -12.01 8.07 -6.20
CA PHE A 170 -11.15 8.92 -7.02
C PHE A 170 -11.83 10.19 -7.53
N GLN A 171 -13.15 10.21 -7.69
CA GLN A 171 -13.89 11.41 -8.09
C GLN A 171 -13.81 12.51 -7.03
N ASN A 172 -13.55 12.15 -5.76
CA ASN A 172 -13.36 13.14 -4.69
C ASN A 172 -12.04 13.94 -4.82
N LEU A 173 -11.14 13.51 -5.71
CA LEU A 173 -9.91 14.24 -6.03
C LEU A 173 -10.07 15.22 -7.20
N GLU A 174 -11.25 15.25 -7.85
CA GLU A 174 -11.62 16.20 -8.91
C GLU A 174 -12.23 17.45 -8.31
#